data_AF-A0A7W0XWL2-F1
#
_entry.id   AF-A0A7W0XWL2-F1
#
_cell.length_a   1.000
_cell.length_b   1.000
_cell.length_c   1.000
_cell.angle_alpha   90.00
_cell.angle_beta   90.00
_cell.angle_gamma   90.00
#
_symmetry.space_group_name_H-M   'P 1'
#
loop_
_entity.id
_entity.type
_entity.pdbx_description
1 polymer ?
#
loop_
_entity_poly.entity_id
_entity_poly.type
_entity_poly.pdbx_seq_one_letter_code
_entity_poly.pdbx_strand_id
1 'polypeptide(L)'
;MAAADIVVLKVQPFGRRTPGTRRGRARGLPVVVSSALETSVGIAAGLTLAAALPDLPYACGWAPCSYSADVCSQSLLPVDGAMPVRRPEPDLLDAVQADVATTQRWRERLAAARDS
;
A
#
# COMPACT_ATOMS: atom_id res chain seq x y z
N MET A 1 24.61 -14.24 -11.68
CA MET A 1 24.54 -12.77 -11.88
C MET A 1 23.66 -12.16 -10.81
N ALA A 2 24.08 -11.04 -10.22
CA ALA A 2 23.17 -10.19 -9.45
C ALA A 2 22.20 -9.53 -10.45
N ALA A 3 20.90 -9.68 -10.22
CA ALA A 3 19.85 -9.18 -11.12
C ALA A 3 19.32 -7.79 -10.72
N ALA A 4 19.64 -7.34 -9.51
CA ALA A 4 19.24 -6.04 -8.97
C ALA A 4 20.12 -5.66 -7.77
N ASP A 5 20.27 -4.37 -7.54
CA ASP A 5 20.99 -3.80 -6.39
C ASP A 5 20.02 -3.41 -5.24
N ILE A 6 18.73 -3.21 -5.55
CA ILE A 6 17.69 -2.83 -4.60
C ILE A 6 16.41 -3.61 -4.91
N VAL A 7 15.70 -4.04 -3.87
CA VAL A 7 14.39 -4.68 -3.99
C VAL A 7 13.29 -3.67 -3.67
N VAL A 8 12.39 -3.43 -4.63
CA VAL A 8 11.19 -2.61 -4.42
C VAL A 8 10.04 -3.51 -3.94
N LEU A 9 9.56 -3.27 -2.72
CA LEU A 9 8.39 -3.94 -2.17
C LEU A 9 7.14 -3.07 -2.35
N LYS A 10 6.12 -3.64 -2.98
CA LYS A 10 4.75 -3.09 -3.02
C LYS A 10 3.86 -3.98 -2.17
N VAL A 11 2.91 -3.45 -1.41
CA VAL A 11 2.14 -4.29 -0.47
C VAL A 11 1.03 -5.09 -1.15
N GLN A 12 0.42 -4.54 -2.19
CA GLN A 12 -0.77 -5.10 -2.85
C GLN A 12 -0.54 -6.48 -3.51
N PRO A 13 0.58 -6.77 -4.20
CA PRO A 13 0.79 -8.08 -4.80
C PRO A 13 0.99 -9.23 -3.80
N PHE A 14 1.21 -8.92 -2.51
CA PHE A 14 1.64 -9.89 -1.51
C PHE A 14 0.57 -10.21 -0.44
N GLY A 15 -0.59 -9.56 -0.45
CA GLY A 15 -1.70 -9.82 0.47
C GLY A 15 -1.35 -9.65 1.96
N ARG A 16 -2.19 -10.16 2.88
CA ARG A 16 -1.97 -10.17 4.34
C ARG A 16 -0.89 -11.17 4.79
N ARG A 17 0.13 -11.46 3.97
CA ARG A 17 1.23 -12.35 4.35
C ARG A 17 2.19 -11.63 5.30
N THR A 18 2.64 -12.34 6.33
CA THR A 18 3.51 -11.80 7.39
C THR A 18 4.82 -11.23 6.82
N PRO A 19 5.39 -10.18 7.43
CA PRO A 19 6.63 -9.55 6.95
C PRO A 19 7.79 -10.55 6.73
N GLY A 20 7.85 -11.61 7.55
CA GLY A 20 8.87 -12.66 7.48
C GLY A 20 8.93 -13.41 6.14
N THR A 21 7.81 -13.62 5.46
CA THR A 21 7.82 -14.33 4.15
C THR A 21 8.30 -13.45 3.01
N ARG A 22 8.23 -12.11 3.17
CA ARG A 22 8.66 -11.13 2.15
C ARG A 22 10.19 -11.00 2.11
N ARG A 23 10.87 -11.22 3.25
CA ARG A 23 12.34 -11.22 3.39
C ARG A 23 13.05 -12.29 2.56
N GLY A 24 12.42 -13.45 2.34
CA GLY A 24 13.06 -14.60 1.69
C GLY A 24 13.58 -14.33 0.29
N ARG A 25 13.04 -13.31 -0.38
CA ARG A 25 13.39 -12.90 -1.76
C ARG A 25 14.46 -11.79 -1.84
N ALA A 26 14.81 -11.14 -0.72
CA ALA A 26 15.69 -9.98 -0.68
C ALA A 26 17.01 -10.23 0.08
N ARG A 27 17.39 -11.49 0.31
CA ARG A 27 18.59 -11.84 1.11
C ARG A 27 19.84 -11.13 0.56
N GLY A 28 20.36 -10.20 1.35
CA GLY A 28 21.59 -9.45 1.06
C GLY A 28 21.43 -8.16 0.26
N LEU A 29 20.20 -7.78 -0.12
CA LEU A 29 19.95 -6.53 -0.86
C LEU A 29 19.14 -5.54 -0.02
N PRO A 30 19.47 -4.24 -0.08
CA PRO A 30 18.64 -3.17 0.46
C PRO A 30 17.21 -3.23 -0.09
N VAL A 31 16.26 -2.82 0.75
CA VAL A 31 14.83 -2.82 0.43
C VAL A 31 14.28 -1.40 0.47
N VAL A 32 13.39 -1.08 -0.47
CA VAL A 32 12.57 0.14 -0.44
C VAL A 32 11.10 -0.24 -0.56
N VAL A 33 10.22 0.47 0.16
CA VAL A 33 8.77 0.31 0.04
C VAL A 33 8.21 1.40 -0.86
N SER A 34 7.27 1.03 -1.73
CA SER A 34 6.59 1.93 -2.65
C SER A 34 5.08 1.69 -2.65
N SER A 35 4.32 2.79 -2.72
CA SER A 35 2.87 2.78 -2.93
C SER A 35 2.50 2.48 -4.40
N ALA A 36 1.22 2.19 -4.63
CA ALA A 36 0.68 1.89 -5.95
C ALA A 36 -0.54 2.76 -6.31
N LEU A 37 -0.45 4.07 -6.03
CA LEU A 37 -1.53 5.04 -6.23
C LEU A 37 -2.81 4.62 -5.49
N GLU A 38 -2.73 4.62 -4.16
CA GLU A 38 -3.78 4.11 -3.29
C GLU A 38 -4.47 5.26 -2.56
N THR A 39 -5.69 5.01 -2.08
CA THR A 39 -6.29 5.81 -1.01
C THR A 39 -5.53 5.64 0.29
N SER A 40 -5.83 6.44 1.32
CA SER A 40 -5.20 6.31 2.64
C SER A 40 -5.26 4.88 3.20
N VAL A 41 -6.34 4.15 2.93
CA VAL A 41 -6.51 2.75 3.36
C VAL A 41 -5.41 1.84 2.81
N GLY A 42 -5.06 1.97 1.52
CA GLY A 42 -4.00 1.17 0.91
C GLY A 42 -2.61 1.62 1.36
N ILE A 43 -2.39 2.93 1.46
CA ILE A 43 -1.13 3.51 1.98
C ILE A 43 -0.82 2.96 3.38
N ALA A 44 -1.81 2.85 4.26
CA ALA A 44 -1.62 2.33 5.63
C ALA A 44 -1.05 0.90 5.67
N ALA A 45 -1.45 0.05 4.72
CA ALA A 45 -0.88 -1.30 4.59
C ALA A 45 0.61 -1.23 4.17
N GLY A 46 0.93 -0.32 3.24
CA GLY A 46 2.28 0.12 2.89
C GLY A 46 3.13 0.49 4.11
N LEU A 47 2.62 1.42 4.91
CA LEU A 47 3.31 1.95 6.08
C LEU A 47 3.53 0.87 7.15
N THR A 48 2.56 -0.01 7.35
CA THR A 48 2.69 -1.13 8.28
C THR A 48 3.82 -2.08 7.87
N LEU A 49 3.98 -2.35 6.56
CA LEU A 49 5.13 -3.12 6.07
C LEU A 49 6.43 -2.36 6.33
N ALA A 50 6.50 -1.09 5.94
CA ALA A 50 7.71 -0.28 6.06
C ALA A 50 8.18 -0.21 7.53
N ALA A 51 7.25 0.03 8.45
CA ALA A 51 7.52 0.07 9.90
C ALA A 51 7.97 -1.28 10.50
N ALA A 52 7.70 -2.40 9.82
CA ALA A 52 8.11 -3.73 10.25
C ALA A 52 9.47 -4.17 9.67
N LEU A 53 10.07 -3.38 8.77
CA LEU A 53 11.40 -3.64 8.23
C LEU A 53 12.48 -3.22 9.25
N PRO A 54 13.61 -3.95 9.31
CA PRO A 54 14.67 -3.65 10.28
C PRO A 54 15.38 -2.33 9.95
N ASP A 55 15.46 -1.99 8.67
CA ASP A 55 16.09 -0.81 8.12
C ASP A 55 15.31 -0.31 6.89
N LEU A 56 15.43 0.99 6.65
CA LEU A 56 14.91 1.68 5.48
C LEU A 56 16.00 2.65 5.02
N PRO A 57 17.08 2.15 4.37
CA PRO A 57 18.22 2.99 3.99
C PRO A 57 17.87 4.02 2.90
N TYR A 58 16.69 3.89 2.28
CA TYR A 58 16.17 4.81 1.27
C TYR A 58 14.78 5.31 1.67
N ALA A 59 14.48 6.55 1.26
CA ALA A 59 13.14 7.10 1.38
C ALA A 59 12.13 6.20 0.64
N CYS A 60 10.99 5.95 1.29
CA CYS A 60 9.91 5.17 0.69
C CYS A 60 9.09 6.03 -0.28
N GLY A 61 8.62 5.40 -1.36
CA GLY A 61 7.85 6.06 -2.42
C GLY A 61 6.39 6.26 -2.03
N TRP A 62 6.09 7.34 -1.33
CA TRP A 62 4.74 7.78 -0.98
C TRP A 62 4.37 8.98 -1.85
N ALA A 63 3.60 8.75 -2.91
CA ALA A 63 3.02 9.86 -3.64
C ALA A 63 1.65 10.18 -3.00
N PRO A 64 1.38 11.43 -2.59
CA PRO A 64 0.01 11.83 -2.35
C PRO A 64 -0.76 11.57 -3.65
N CYS A 65 -1.84 10.80 -3.56
CA CYS A 65 -2.48 10.33 -4.76
C CYS A 65 -3.18 11.49 -5.47
N SER A 66 -3.01 11.60 -6.80
CA SER A 66 -3.63 12.64 -7.63
C SER A 66 -5.13 12.43 -7.86
N TYR A 67 -5.81 11.71 -6.95
CA TYR A 67 -7.25 11.51 -7.01
C TYR A 67 -7.97 12.81 -6.66
N SER A 68 -9.17 12.99 -7.20
CA SER A 68 -10.05 14.11 -6.87
C SER A 68 -10.52 14.08 -5.41
N ALA A 69 -10.53 12.90 -4.77
CA ALA A 69 -10.89 12.71 -3.37
C ALA A 69 -10.24 11.45 -2.77
N ASP A 70 -10.10 11.43 -1.45
CA ASP A 70 -9.77 10.26 -0.63
C ASP A 70 -11.03 9.74 0.09
N VAL A 71 -10.96 8.53 0.65
CA VAL A 71 -12.06 7.91 1.42
C VAL A 71 -12.03 8.29 2.90
N CYS A 72 -11.03 9.06 3.35
CA CYS A 72 -10.82 9.45 4.75
C CYS A 72 -10.78 10.98 4.85
N SER A 73 -11.50 11.57 5.80
CA SER A 73 -11.44 13.00 6.11
C SER A 73 -10.06 13.41 6.63
N GLN A 74 -9.41 12.50 7.34
CA GLN A 74 -8.02 12.61 7.78
C GLN A 74 -7.13 11.75 6.88
N SER A 75 -6.82 12.23 5.68
CA SER A 75 -5.90 11.57 4.75
C SER A 75 -4.51 11.35 5.35
N LEU A 76 -3.86 10.26 4.95
CA LEU A 76 -2.45 10.00 5.22
C LEU A 76 -1.60 10.80 4.24
N LEU A 77 -1.12 11.95 4.71
CA LEU A 77 -0.24 12.83 3.97
C LEU A 77 1.14 12.89 4.64
N PRO A 78 2.21 13.14 3.85
CA PRO A 78 3.53 13.36 4.41
C PRO A 78 3.55 14.67 5.21
N VAL A 79 4.20 14.63 6.38
CA VAL A 79 4.48 15.78 7.24
C VAL A 79 5.99 15.78 7.51
N ASP A 80 6.66 16.88 7.19
CA ASP A 80 8.11 17.04 7.35
C ASP A 80 8.95 15.89 6.75
N GLY A 81 8.53 15.40 5.58
CA GLY A 81 9.22 14.31 4.87
C GLY A 81 8.97 12.90 5.43
N ALA A 82 8.13 12.77 6.46
CA ALA A 82 7.76 11.49 7.06
C ALA A 82 6.26 11.20 6.90
N MET A 83 5.90 9.91 6.91
CA MET A 83 4.50 9.50 6.90
C MET A 83 4.05 9.06 8.29
N PRO A 84 2.89 9.51 8.78
CA PRO A 84 2.36 9.05 10.05
C PRO A 84 1.92 7.59 9.94
N VAL A 85 2.45 6.72 10.80
CA VAL A 85 2.04 5.30 10.86
C VAL A 85 0.81 5.20 11.76
N ARG A 86 -0.38 5.21 11.14
CA ARG A 86 -1.65 5.02 11.82
C ARG A 86 -2.64 4.26 10.94
N ARG A 87 -3.67 3.71 11.58
CA ARG A 87 -4.84 3.21 10.87
C ARG A 87 -5.74 4.41 10.50
N PRO A 88 -6.06 4.63 9.22
CA PRO A 88 -7.00 5.66 8.81
C PRO A 88 -8.44 5.15 8.96
N GLU A 89 -9.38 6.07 9.16
CA GLU A 89 -10.81 5.81 9.21
C GLU A 89 -11.45 6.21 7.87
N PRO A 90 -12.11 5.28 7.14
CA PRO A 90 -12.72 5.56 5.84
C PRO A 90 -14.13 6.17 5.99
N ASP A 91 -14.21 7.32 6.63
CA ASP A 91 -15.46 8.03 6.98
C ASP A 91 -16.11 8.79 5.81
N LEU A 92 -15.49 8.83 4.64
CA LEU A 92 -16.01 9.48 3.43
C LEU A 92 -16.43 8.50 2.32
N LEU A 93 -16.58 7.21 2.62
CA LEU A 93 -16.91 6.19 1.61
C LEU A 93 -18.17 6.52 0.81
N ASP A 94 -19.21 7.06 1.46
CA ASP A 94 -20.48 7.40 0.80
C ASP A 94 -20.34 8.52 -0.23
N ALA A 95 -19.37 9.41 -0.05
CA ALA A 95 -19.12 10.52 -0.96
C ALA A 95 -18.38 10.11 -2.24
N VAL A 96 -17.77 8.91 -2.26
CA VAL A 96 -16.90 8.45 -3.36
C VAL A 96 -17.29 7.06 -3.88
N GLN A 97 -18.55 6.67 -3.69
CA GLN A 97 -19.05 5.40 -4.21
C GLN A 97 -19.02 5.38 -5.73
N ALA A 98 -18.64 4.22 -6.28
CA ALA A 98 -18.77 3.96 -7.71
C ALA A 98 -20.23 3.64 -8.07
N ASP A 99 -20.56 3.76 -9.35
CA ASP A 99 -21.86 3.31 -9.85
C ASP A 99 -22.09 1.80 -9.63
N VAL A 100 -23.34 1.38 -9.81
CA VAL A 100 -23.77 -0.01 -9.59
C VAL A 100 -22.99 -1.00 -10.45
N ALA A 101 -22.76 -0.67 -11.73
CA ALA A 101 -22.08 -1.55 -12.67
C ALA A 101 -20.60 -1.77 -12.30
N THR A 102 -19.91 -0.69 -11.95
CA THR A 102 -18.52 -0.69 -11.49
C THR A 102 -18.39 -1.44 -10.17
N THR A 103 -19.31 -1.20 -9.25
CA THR A 103 -19.38 -1.92 -7.96
C THR A 103 -19.54 -3.42 -8.16
N GLN A 104 -20.47 -3.84 -9.02
CA GLN A 104 -20.70 -5.24 -9.34
C GLN A 104 -19.46 -5.89 -9.96
N ARG A 105 -18.87 -5.26 -10.96
CA ARG A 105 -17.63 -5.74 -11.62
C ARG A 105 -16.50 -5.96 -10.61
N TRP A 106 -16.30 -5.05 -9.65
CA TRP A 106 -15.26 -5.20 -8.63
C TRP A 106 -15.56 -6.32 -7.64
N ARG A 107 -16.84 -6.53 -7.26
CA ARG A 107 -17.25 -7.65 -6.40
C ARG A 107 -16.98 -9.01 -7.06
N GLU A 108 -17.31 -9.14 -8.35
CA GLU A 108 -17.06 -10.36 -9.12
C GLU A 108 -15.56 -10.66 -9.23
N ARG A 109 -14.74 -9.66 -9.55
CA ARG A 109 -13.28 -9.80 -9.60
C ARG A 109 -12.68 -10.17 -8.25
N LEU A 110 -13.21 -9.59 -7.16
CA LEU A 110 -12.76 -9.92 -5.80
C LEU A 110 -13.08 -11.37 -5.43
N ALA A 111 -14.26 -11.87 -5.81
CA ALA A 111 -14.62 -13.27 -5.60
C ALA A 111 -13.64 -14.19 -6.36
N ALA A 112 -13.44 -13.95 -7.66
CA ALA A 112 -12.52 -14.75 -8.48
C ALA A 112 -11.07 -14.75 -7.94
N ALA A 113 -10.59 -13.63 -7.39
CA ALA A 113 -9.25 -13.52 -6.83
C ALA A 113 -9.09 -14.16 -5.44
N ARG A 114 -10.20 -14.45 -4.74
CA ARG A 114 -10.16 -15.18 -3.45
C ARG A 114 -10.07 -16.69 -3.65
N ASP A 115 -10.59 -17.17 -4.78
CA ASP A 115 -10.64 -18.59 -5.13
C ASP A 115 -9.36 -19.07 -5.86
N SER A 116 -8.39 -18.16 -6.09
CA SER A 116 -7.08 -18.41 -6.74
C SER A 116 -5.94 -18.53 -5.73
#